data_AF-A1HQZ5-F1
#
_entry.id   AF-A1HQZ5-F1
#
_cell.length_a   1.000
_cell.length_b   1.000
_cell.length_c   1.000
_cell.angle_alpha   90.00
_cell.angle_beta   90.00
_cell.angle_gamma   90.00
#
_symmetry.space_group_name_H-M   'P 1'
#
loop_
_entity.id
_entity.type
_entity.pdbx_description
1 polymer ?
#
loop_
_entity_poly.entity_id
_entity_poly.type
_entity_poly.pdbx_seq_one_letter_code
_entity_poly.pdbx_strand_id
1 'polypeptide(L)'
;MYKLIIGTVRITVADDNISRSDAITAAKKAIAAANQQGKLLSHVEIDLGDSGLEIKTTEKTGTRVTRKTLKQSMLDGMHAAIREKLYPTGTFAQKDVWYDGDTGQEWHGSEVETARSELLAKFAQWSKTI
;
A
#
# COMPACT_ATOMS: atom_id res chain seq x y z
N MET A 1 -21.55 -22.88 15.33
CA MET A 1 -20.21 -22.40 15.00
C MET A 1 -20.03 -22.22 13.50
N TYR A 2 -19.64 -21.02 13.05
CA TYR A 2 -19.27 -20.77 11.65
C TYR A 2 -18.02 -19.90 11.52
N LYS A 3 -17.39 -19.94 10.34
CA LYS A 3 -16.15 -19.21 10.05
C LYS A 3 -16.36 -18.21 8.92
N LEU A 4 -15.73 -17.05 9.05
CA LEU A 4 -15.71 -16.00 8.03
C LEU A 4 -14.28 -15.53 7.78
N ILE A 5 -14.07 -14.87 6.65
CA ILE A 5 -12.80 -14.20 6.33
C ILE A 5 -13.14 -12.77 5.91
N ILE A 6 -12.47 -11.79 6.53
CA ILE A 6 -12.53 -10.39 6.11
C ILE A 6 -11.10 -9.95 5.79
N GLY A 7 -10.83 -9.74 4.50
CA GLY A 7 -9.49 -9.44 4.01
C GLY A 7 -8.52 -10.58 4.31
N THR A 8 -7.53 -10.32 5.16
CA THR A 8 -6.50 -11.31 5.57
C THR A 8 -6.74 -11.90 6.97
N VAL A 9 -7.84 -11.51 7.63
CA VAL A 9 -8.15 -11.89 9.01
C VAL A 9 -9.18 -13.02 9.02
N ARG A 10 -8.88 -14.10 9.73
CA ARG A 10 -9.80 -15.23 9.95
C ARG A 10 -10.73 -14.91 11.11
N ILE A 11 -12.03 -15.14 10.95
CA ILE A 11 -13.03 -14.91 11.99
C ILE A 11 -13.70 -16.23 12.34
N THR A 12 -13.75 -16.57 13.62
CA THR A 12 -14.49 -17.73 14.13
C THR A 12 -15.59 -17.24 15.06
N VAL A 13 -16.80 -17.72 14.81
CA VAL A 13 -17.97 -17.40 15.61
C VAL A 13 -18.38 -18.70 16.29
N ALA A 14 -18.30 -18.75 17.62
CA ALA A 14 -18.55 -19.97 18.37
C ALA A 14 -20.02 -20.38 18.36
N ASP A 15 -20.94 -19.40 18.40
CA ASP A 15 -22.39 -19.61 18.47
C ASP A 15 -23.09 -19.31 17.13
N ASP A 16 -24.00 -20.19 16.70
CA ASP A 16 -24.83 -19.99 15.50
C ASP A 16 -25.98 -19.01 15.74
N ASN A 17 -26.29 -18.68 17.00
CA ASN A 17 -27.29 -17.67 17.35
C ASN A 17 -26.82 -16.23 17.04
N ILE A 18 -25.52 -16.03 16.76
CA ILE A 18 -24.97 -14.73 16.38
C ILE A 18 -25.24 -14.49 14.89
N SER A 19 -26.07 -13.48 14.60
CA SER A 19 -26.31 -13.04 13.22
C SER A 19 -25.00 -12.73 12.50
N ARG A 20 -24.92 -13.17 11.24
CA ARG A 20 -23.76 -12.93 10.37
C ARG A 20 -23.47 -11.43 10.21
N SER A 21 -24.50 -10.58 10.20
CA SER A 21 -24.32 -9.12 10.13
C SER A 21 -23.60 -8.56 11.35
N ASP A 22 -23.92 -9.10 12.51
CA ASP A 22 -23.47 -8.59 13.80
C ASP A 22 -22.04 -9.06 14.06
N ALA A 23 -21.75 -10.34 13.72
CA ALA A 23 -20.39 -10.87 13.68
C ALA A 23 -19.47 -10.07 12.74
N ILE A 24 -19.95 -9.71 11.54
CA ILE A 24 -19.18 -8.89 10.59
C ILE A 24 -18.93 -7.49 11.15
N THR A 25 -19.93 -6.88 11.77
CA THR A 25 -19.82 -5.52 12.33
C THR A 25 -18.85 -5.49 13.51
N ALA A 26 -18.97 -6.46 14.41
CA ALA A 26 -18.06 -6.64 15.55
C ALA A 26 -16.62 -6.89 15.08
N ALA A 27 -16.42 -7.80 14.12
CA ALA A 27 -15.10 -8.08 13.55
C ALA A 27 -14.48 -6.84 12.88
N LYS A 28 -15.26 -6.07 12.11
CA LYS A 28 -14.79 -4.82 11.48
C LYS A 28 -14.36 -3.79 12.52
N LYS A 29 -15.13 -3.62 13.61
CA LYS A 29 -14.77 -2.72 14.71
C LYS A 29 -13.48 -3.15 15.40
N ALA A 30 -13.31 -4.44 15.68
CA ALA A 30 -12.09 -4.98 16.28
C ALA A 30 -10.86 -4.78 15.38
N ILE A 31 -11.00 -5.02 14.07
CA ILE A 31 -9.93 -4.78 13.09
C ILE A 31 -9.57 -3.29 13.03
N ALA A 32 -10.56 -2.40 13.01
CA ALA A 32 -10.34 -0.95 12.99
C ALA A 32 -9.62 -0.45 14.25
N ALA A 33 -10.03 -0.94 15.43
CA ALA A 33 -9.39 -0.60 16.71
C ALA A 33 -7.93 -1.09 16.77
N ALA A 34 -7.66 -2.31 16.31
CA ALA A 34 -6.30 -2.84 16.22
C ALA A 34 -5.42 -2.03 15.24
N ASN A 35 -5.98 -1.64 14.09
CA ASN A 35 -5.28 -0.81 13.10
C ASN A 35 -4.94 0.58 13.65
N GLN A 36 -5.83 1.21 14.44
CA GLN A 36 -5.53 2.49 15.10
C GLN A 36 -4.36 2.39 16.07
N GLN A 37 -4.16 1.22 16.69
CA GLN A 37 -3.01 0.93 17.54
C GLN A 37 -1.79 0.39 16.77
N GLY A 38 -1.88 0.34 15.44
CA GLY A 38 -0.81 -0.15 14.56
C GLY A 38 -0.59 -1.67 14.62
N LYS A 39 -1.53 -2.43 15.20
CA LYS A 39 -1.51 -3.88 15.33
C LYS A 39 -2.24 -4.53 14.16
N LEU A 40 -1.68 -5.61 13.62
CA LEU A 40 -2.36 -6.43 12.62
C LEU A 40 -2.92 -7.67 13.28
N LEU A 41 -4.20 -7.96 13.05
CA LEU A 41 -4.84 -9.19 13.53
C LEU A 41 -4.70 -10.30 12.50
N SER A 42 -4.48 -11.52 12.96
CA SER A 42 -4.61 -12.75 12.14
C SER A 42 -5.93 -13.45 12.38
N HIS A 43 -6.47 -13.31 13.60
CA HIS A 43 -7.67 -14.01 14.02
C HIS A 43 -8.56 -13.15 14.92
N VAL A 44 -9.87 -13.28 14.74
CA VAL A 44 -10.89 -12.72 15.63
C VAL A 44 -11.87 -13.83 15.98
N GLU A 45 -11.97 -14.14 17.26
CA GLU A 45 -12.94 -15.08 17.81
C GLU A 45 -14.06 -14.30 18.48
N ILE A 46 -15.30 -14.65 18.16
CA ILE A 46 -16.52 -13.98 18.64
C ILE A 46 -17.35 -15.03 19.37
N ASP A 47 -17.51 -14.80 20.67
CA ASP A 47 -18.26 -15.63 21.62
C ASP A 47 -19.48 -14.85 22.15
N LEU A 48 -20.48 -15.58 22.64
CA LEU A 48 -21.62 -15.01 23.34
C LEU A 48 -21.40 -15.20 24.84
N GLY A 49 -21.04 -14.14 25.55
CA GLY A 49 -20.82 -14.14 27.00
C GLY A 49 -22.07 -13.69 27.76
N ASP A 50 -22.03 -13.76 29.09
CA ASP A 50 -23.17 -13.49 29.98
C ASP A 50 -23.70 -12.04 29.90
N SER A 51 -22.93 -11.12 29.32
CA SER A 51 -23.28 -9.69 29.18
C SER A 51 -23.27 -9.16 27.74
N GLY A 52 -23.07 -10.03 26.74
CA GLY A 52 -23.01 -9.65 25.32
C GLY A 52 -21.91 -10.34 24.52
N LEU A 53 -21.62 -9.80 23.32
CA LEU A 53 -20.59 -10.35 22.42
C LEU A 53 -19.18 -10.14 22.99
N GLU A 54 -18.49 -11.23 23.30
CA GLU A 54 -17.09 -11.22 23.69
C GLU A 54 -16.20 -11.41 22.46
N ILE A 55 -15.19 -10.56 22.31
CA ILE A 55 -14.30 -10.57 21.15
C ILE A 55 -12.87 -10.84 21.63
N LYS A 56 -12.31 -11.98 21.21
CA LYS A 56 -10.90 -12.32 21.43
C LYS A 56 -10.13 -12.09 20.13
N THR A 57 -9.06 -11.31 20.19
CA THR A 57 -8.24 -10.99 19.01
C THR A 57 -6.86 -11.60 19.11
N THR A 58 -6.43 -12.34 18.09
CA THR A 58 -5.05 -12.82 17.96
C THR A 58 -4.30 -11.91 17.00
N GLU A 59 -3.24 -11.28 17.51
CA GLU A 59 -2.31 -10.49 16.71
C GLU A 59 -1.48 -11.40 15.80
N LYS A 60 -1.22 -10.92 14.58
CA LYS A 60 -0.40 -11.62 13.61
C LYS A 60 1.07 -11.46 13.97
N THR A 61 1.61 -12.39 14.76
CA THR A 61 3.05 -12.49 15.03
C THR A 61 3.80 -12.93 13.76
N GLY A 62 4.86 -12.21 13.40
CA GLY A 62 5.78 -12.59 12.31
C GLY A 62 5.62 -11.82 10.99
N THR A 63 4.53 -11.10 10.76
CA THR A 63 4.55 -10.06 9.70
C THR A 63 5.11 -8.79 10.33
N ARG A 64 6.40 -8.55 10.15
CA ARG A 64 6.86 -7.17 10.04
C ARG A 64 5.94 -6.53 9.01
N VAL A 65 5.04 -5.65 9.45
CA VAL A 65 4.64 -4.55 8.59
C VAL A 65 5.96 -3.86 8.34
N THR A 66 6.61 -4.15 7.21
CA THR A 66 7.78 -3.41 6.79
C THR A 66 7.25 -2.03 6.44
N ARG A 67 6.95 -1.24 7.46
CA ARG A 67 6.64 0.18 7.31
C ARG A 67 7.86 0.71 6.58
N LYS A 68 7.63 1.24 5.38
CA LYS A 68 8.68 1.97 4.67
C LYS A 68 9.24 2.98 5.65
N THR A 69 10.56 3.05 5.75
CA THR A 69 11.17 4.18 6.44
C THR A 69 10.74 5.45 5.72
N LEU A 70 10.74 6.60 6.41
CA LEU A 70 10.45 7.89 5.76
C LEU A 70 11.33 8.07 4.52
N LYS A 71 12.62 7.71 4.62
CA LYS A 71 13.56 7.71 3.50
C LYS A 71 13.10 6.84 2.33
N GLN A 72 12.72 5.58 2.57
CA GLN A 72 12.23 4.70 1.50
C GLN A 72 10.97 5.26 0.84
N SER A 73 10.03 5.79 1.64
CA SER A 73 8.81 6.40 1.10
C SER A 73 9.11 7.63 0.24
N MET A 74 10.08 8.44 0.63
CA MET A 74 10.51 9.60 -0.14
C MET A 74 11.21 9.18 -1.43
N LEU A 75 12.11 8.20 -1.37
CA LEU A 75 12.81 7.69 -2.55
C LEU A 75 11.85 7.11 -3.59
N ASP A 76 10.83 6.38 -3.15
CA ASP A 76 9.78 5.87 -4.04
C ASP A 76 8.98 7.02 -4.69
N GLY A 77 8.65 8.06 -3.93
CA GLY A 77 7.99 9.26 -4.43
C GLY A 77 8.83 10.02 -5.45
N MET A 78 10.13 10.19 -5.18
CA MET A 78 11.09 10.81 -6.11
C MET A 78 11.19 10.00 -7.40
N HIS A 79 11.27 8.67 -7.31
CA HIS A 79 11.31 7.80 -8.48
C HIS A 79 10.05 7.95 -9.33
N ALA A 80 8.88 8.03 -8.71
CA ALA A 80 7.62 8.26 -9.42
C ALA A 80 7.60 9.61 -10.13
N ALA A 81 8.01 10.69 -9.45
CA ALA A 81 8.04 12.04 -10.00
C ALA A 81 9.03 12.16 -11.19
N ILE A 82 10.23 11.58 -11.07
CA ILE A 82 11.21 11.55 -12.16
C ILE A 82 10.65 10.78 -13.35
N ARG A 83 10.03 9.62 -13.13
CA ARG A 83 9.45 8.83 -14.20
C ARG A 83 8.34 9.58 -14.92
N GLU A 84 7.46 10.27 -14.19
CA GLU A 84 6.40 11.09 -14.77
C GLU A 84 6.97 12.26 -15.59
N LYS A 85 8.02 12.92 -15.08
CA LYS A 85 8.68 14.02 -15.79
C LYS A 85 9.36 13.56 -17.08
N LEU A 86 10.04 12.41 -17.06
CA LEU A 86 10.73 11.85 -18.22
C LEU A 86 9.74 11.19 -19.19
N TYR A 87 8.65 10.60 -18.70
CA TYR A 87 7.66 9.88 -19.51
C TYR A 87 6.26 10.43 -19.29
N PRO A 88 5.96 11.64 -19.80
CA PRO A 88 4.65 12.24 -19.65
C PRO A 88 3.57 11.38 -20.34
N THR A 89 2.49 11.07 -19.61
CA THR A 89 1.40 10.21 -20.07
C THR A 89 0.21 10.97 -20.65
N GLY A 90 0.23 12.31 -20.64
CA GLY A 90 -0.86 13.14 -21.16
C GLY A 90 -1.08 12.95 -22.66
N THR A 91 -2.35 13.04 -23.10
CA THR A 91 -2.75 12.86 -24.51
C THR A 91 -2.05 13.84 -25.47
N PHE A 92 -1.69 15.03 -24.98
CA PHE A 92 -0.99 16.07 -25.75
C PHE A 92 0.52 16.11 -25.50
N ALA A 93 1.06 15.14 -24.76
CA ALA A 93 2.49 15.11 -24.46
C ALA A 93 3.28 14.70 -25.71
N GLN A 94 4.23 15.54 -26.11
CA GLN A 94 5.22 15.19 -27.13
C GLN A 94 6.25 14.24 -26.53
N LYS A 95 5.96 12.94 -26.62
CA LYS A 95 6.79 11.89 -26.01
C LYS A 95 8.18 11.83 -26.61
N ASP A 96 8.35 12.21 -27.87
CA ASP A 96 9.64 12.09 -28.56
C ASP A 96 10.47 13.38 -28.53
N VAL A 97 10.04 14.38 -27.75
CA VAL A 97 10.70 15.70 -27.67
C VAL A 97 11.11 16.02 -26.25
N TRP A 98 12.27 16.62 -26.08
CA TRP A 98 12.69 17.26 -24.85
C TRP A 98 13.04 18.72 -25.12
N TYR A 99 12.31 19.62 -24.46
CA TYR A 99 12.54 21.05 -24.53
C TYR A 99 13.33 21.51 -23.30
N ASP A 100 14.46 22.15 -23.53
CA ASP A 100 15.22 22.87 -22.53
C ASP A 100 14.76 24.33 -22.47
N GLY A 101 14.12 24.70 -21.35
CA GLY A 101 13.62 26.06 -21.15
C GLY A 101 14.69 27.12 -20.91
N ASP A 102 15.90 26.71 -20.50
CA ASP A 102 16.99 27.66 -20.21
C ASP A 102 17.71 28.08 -21.50
N THR A 103 17.89 27.15 -22.43
CA THR A 103 18.58 27.39 -23.71
C THR A 103 17.63 27.55 -24.90
N GLY A 104 16.36 27.18 -24.74
CA GLY A 104 15.38 27.08 -25.83
C GLY A 104 15.65 25.91 -26.77
N GLN A 105 16.56 24.99 -26.41
CA GLN A 105 16.93 23.88 -27.27
C GLN A 105 15.89 22.77 -27.25
N GLU A 106 15.60 22.21 -28.43
CA GLU A 106 14.78 21.02 -28.58
C GLU A 106 15.62 19.83 -29.02
N TRP A 107 15.42 18.72 -28.34
CA TRP A 107 15.99 17.41 -28.67
C TRP A 107 14.86 16.50 -29.09
N HIS A 108 15.11 15.62 -30.07
CA HIS A 108 14.08 14.76 -30.63
C HIS A 108 14.56 13.31 -30.81
N GLY A 109 13.61 12.39 -30.91
CA GLY A 109 13.84 11.04 -31.39
C GLY A 109 14.60 10.14 -30.41
N SER A 110 15.42 9.21 -30.93
CA SER A 110 16.03 8.13 -30.15
C SER A 110 17.05 8.62 -29.12
N GLU A 111 17.65 9.79 -29.32
CA GLU A 111 18.58 10.39 -28.36
C GLU A 111 17.87 10.76 -27.05
N VAL A 112 16.65 11.32 -27.15
CA VAL A 112 15.81 11.65 -25.99
C VAL A 112 15.47 10.40 -25.20
N GLU A 113 15.06 9.33 -25.87
CA GLU A 113 14.70 8.08 -25.19
C GLU A 113 15.92 7.41 -24.53
N THR A 114 17.07 7.44 -25.20
CA THR A 114 18.33 6.93 -24.65
C THR A 114 18.72 7.69 -23.38
N ALA A 115 18.67 9.02 -23.43
CA ALA A 115 18.98 9.87 -22.28
C ALA A 115 18.01 9.65 -21.11
N ARG A 116 16.70 9.53 -21.37
CA ARG A 116 15.70 9.24 -20.32
C ARG A 116 15.96 7.91 -19.64
N SER A 117 16.21 6.87 -20.42
CA SER A 117 16.51 5.53 -19.92
C SER A 117 17.78 5.52 -19.07
N GLU A 118 18.83 6.21 -19.51
CA GLU A 118 20.09 6.32 -18.77
C GLU A 118 19.91 7.06 -17.44
N LEU A 119 19.22 8.21 -17.45
CA LEU A 119 18.95 9.01 -16.26
C LEU A 119 18.15 8.21 -15.22
N LEU A 120 17.10 7.52 -15.67
CA LEU A 120 16.27 6.71 -14.77
C LEU A 120 17.07 5.53 -14.17
N ALA A 121 17.92 4.87 -14.97
CA ALA A 121 18.78 3.80 -14.50
C ALA A 121 19.81 4.29 -13.47
N LYS A 122 20.46 5.44 -13.73
CA LYS A 122 21.41 6.06 -12.78
C LYS A 122 20.73 6.47 -11.49
N PHE A 123 19.52 7.04 -11.57
CA PHE A 123 18.74 7.38 -10.37
C PHE A 123 18.39 6.13 -9.55
N ALA A 124 17.94 5.06 -10.21
CA ALA A 124 17.63 3.79 -9.56
C ALA A 124 18.85 3.09 -8.95
N GLN A 125 20.05 3.33 -9.48
CA GLN A 125 21.30 2.85 -8.89
C GLN A 125 21.69 3.69 -7.67
N TRP A 126 21.63 5.01 -7.78
CA TRP A 126 21.93 5.94 -6.70
C TRP A 126 20.98 5.75 -5.50
N SER A 127 19.69 5.53 -5.74
CA SER A 127 18.70 5.35 -4.67
C SER A 127 18.98 4.12 -3.80
N LYS A 128 19.71 3.12 -4.31
CA LYS A 128 20.15 1.94 -3.56
C LYS A 128 21.34 2.22 -2.65
N THR A 129 22.02 3.35 -2.81
CA THR A 129 23.18 3.75 -1.99
C THR A 129 22.81 4.56 -0.74
N ILE A 130 21.53 4.95 -0.62
CA ILE A 130 20.95 5.76 0.46
C ILE A 130 20.19 4.88 1.44
#